data_AF-A0A1E5IKE9-F1
#
_entry.id   AF-A0A1E5IKE9-F1
#
_cell.length_a   1.000
_cell.length_b   1.000
_cell.length_c   1.000
_cell.angle_alpha   90.00
_cell.angle_beta   90.00
_cell.angle_gamma   90.00
#
_symmetry.space_group_name_H-M   'P 1'
#
loop_
_entity.id
_entity.type
_entity.pdbx_description
1 polymer ?
#
loop_
_entity_poly.entity_id
_entity_poly.type
_entity_poly.pdbx_seq_one_letter_code
_entity_poly.pdbx_strand_id
1 'polypeptide(L)'
;MSLNQTQKDKIEEILKERLRAKFKNYKPETSSMPFHTRLLGKDRMALFSFIHSLDTNFGTAVFEPVALELAKINFNITTKTDRRRNTGK
;
A
#
# COMPACT_ATOMS: atom_id res chain seq x y z
N MET A 1 3.24 17.96 -18.22
CA MET A 1 1.84 17.62 -18.50
C MET A 1 1.12 17.47 -17.17
N SER A 2 -0.05 18.08 -17.01
CA SER A 2 -0.89 17.91 -15.82
C SER A 2 -1.74 16.65 -15.95
N LEU A 3 -2.04 15.99 -14.83
CA LEU A 3 -2.97 14.86 -14.78
C LEU A 3 -4.38 15.33 -15.17
N ASN A 4 -5.06 14.54 -15.99
CA ASN A 4 -6.47 14.78 -16.32
C ASN A 4 -7.36 14.46 -15.11
N GLN A 5 -8.55 15.06 -15.06
CA GLN A 5 -9.42 14.94 -13.88
C GLN A 5 -9.81 13.49 -13.60
N THR A 6 -10.17 12.72 -14.63
CA THR A 6 -10.50 11.31 -14.49
C THR A 6 -9.37 10.47 -13.91
N GLN A 7 -8.10 10.77 -14.20
CA GLN A 7 -6.99 10.08 -13.54
C GLN A 7 -6.88 10.46 -12.07
N LYS A 8 -7.05 11.74 -11.73
CA LYS A 8 -7.00 12.18 -10.33
C LYS A 8 -8.07 11.45 -9.52
N ASP A 9 -9.29 11.37 -10.04
CA ASP A 9 -10.41 10.70 -9.39
C ASP A 9 -10.12 9.19 -9.20
N LYS A 10 -9.55 8.54 -10.22
CA LYS A 10 -9.17 7.12 -10.12
C LYS A 10 -8.01 6.88 -9.16
N ILE A 11 -7.00 7.74 -9.16
CA ILE A 11 -5.87 7.66 -8.22
C ILE A 11 -6.40 7.86 -6.78
N GLU A 12 -7.32 8.80 -6.59
CA GLU A 12 -7.96 9.03 -5.30
C GLU A 12 -8.76 7.81 -4.83
N GLU A 13 -9.55 7.18 -5.70
CA GLU A 13 -10.26 5.95 -5.38
C GLU A 13 -9.30 4.79 -5.05
N ILE A 14 -8.23 4.61 -5.84
CA ILE A 14 -7.18 3.62 -5.53
C ILE A 14 -6.61 3.86 -4.13
N LEU A 15 -6.25 5.10 -3.78
CA LEU A 15 -5.72 5.43 -2.46
C LEU A 15 -6.71 5.11 -1.34
N LYS A 16 -7.98 5.53 -1.50
CA LYS A 16 -9.05 5.24 -0.53
C LYS A 16 -9.26 3.75 -0.34
N GLU A 17 -9.38 2.99 -1.42
CA GLU A 17 -9.58 1.55 -1.38
C GLU A 17 -8.42 0.84 -0.69
N ARG A 18 -7.18 1.19 -1.02
CA ARG A 18 -5.97 0.58 -0.43
C ARG A 18 -5.87 0.88 1.06
N LEU A 19 -6.14 2.12 1.47
CA LEU A 19 -6.16 2.49 2.89
C LEU A 19 -7.29 1.76 3.64
N ARG A 20 -8.51 1.77 3.11
CA ARG A 20 -9.67 1.05 3.70
C ARG A 20 -9.40 -0.45 3.82
N ALA A 21 -8.83 -1.07 2.80
CA ALA A 21 -8.45 -2.47 2.82
C ALA A 21 -7.37 -2.76 3.87
N LYS A 22 -6.40 -1.85 4.04
CA LYS A 22 -5.40 -1.96 5.11
C LYS A 22 -6.06 -1.87 6.48
N PHE A 23 -6.90 -0.87 6.73
CA PHE A 23 -7.62 -0.73 8.01
C PHE A 23 -8.47 -1.96 8.32
N LYS A 24 -9.22 -2.49 7.34
CA LYS A 24 -10.11 -3.64 7.53
C LYS A 24 -9.36 -4.95 7.82
N ASN A 25 -8.22 -5.16 7.18
CA ASN A 25 -7.47 -6.41 7.25
C ASN A 25 -6.25 -6.33 8.17
N TYR A 26 -6.01 -5.18 8.80
CA TYR A 26 -4.87 -4.99 9.67
C TYR A 26 -4.96 -5.92 10.87
N LYS A 27 -4.03 -6.87 10.93
CA LYS A 27 -3.80 -7.70 12.11
C LYS A 27 -2.51 -7.20 12.74
N PRO A 28 -2.58 -6.54 13.92
CA PRO A 28 -1.36 -6.14 14.61
C PRO A 28 -0.50 -7.38 14.85
N GLU A 29 0.78 -7.30 14.52
CA GLU A 29 1.76 -8.33 14.84
C GLU A 29 1.99 -8.32 16.36
N THR A 30 1.06 -8.94 17.09
CA THR A 30 0.90 -8.72 18.54
C THR A 30 1.61 -9.78 19.39
N SER A 31 2.63 -10.48 18.88
CA SER A 31 3.12 -11.66 19.62
C SER A 31 4.37 -11.46 20.46
N SER A 32 5.24 -10.46 20.23
CA SER A 32 6.51 -10.42 20.97
C SER A 32 7.20 -9.05 21.04
N MET A 33 6.50 -8.01 21.52
CA MET A 33 7.13 -6.72 21.87
C MET A 33 6.78 -6.25 23.30
N PRO A 34 7.15 -7.02 24.34
CA PRO A 34 6.79 -6.71 25.72
C PRO A 34 7.39 -5.38 26.20
N PHE A 35 8.62 -5.06 25.80
CA PHE A 35 9.29 -3.81 26.17
C PHE A 35 8.60 -2.59 25.57
N HIS A 36 8.34 -2.59 24.25
CA HIS A 36 7.69 -1.46 23.58
C HIS A 36 6.24 -1.26 24.05
N THR A 37 5.53 -2.35 24.35
CA THR A 37 4.20 -2.27 24.96
C THR A 37 4.25 -1.67 26.37
N ARG A 38 5.28 -1.97 27.16
CA ARG A 38 5.52 -1.37 28.48
C ARG A 38 5.88 0.12 28.37
N LEU A 39 6.67 0.49 27.35
CA LEU A 39 7.16 1.86 27.16
C LEU A 39 6.10 2.80 26.59
N LEU A 40 5.34 2.35 25.59
CA LEU A 40 4.44 3.20 24.79
C LEU A 40 2.96 2.95 25.10
N GLY A 41 2.63 1.83 25.74
CA GLY A 41 1.25 1.41 25.96
C GLY A 41 0.63 0.74 24.72
N LYS A 42 -0.48 0.03 24.92
CA LYS A 42 -1.11 -0.81 23.89
C LYS A 42 -1.61 -0.01 22.68
N ASP A 43 -2.22 1.15 22.91
CA ASP A 43 -2.83 1.95 21.83
C ASP A 43 -1.78 2.58 20.92
N ARG A 44 -0.71 3.13 21.52
CA ARG A 44 0.41 3.70 20.74
C ARG A 44 1.16 2.62 19.97
N MET A 45 1.23 1.39 20.51
CA MET A 45 1.77 0.24 19.79
C MET A 45 0.94 -0.16 18.59
N ALA A 46 -0.38 -0.24 18.74
CA ALA A 46 -1.28 -0.54 17.62
C ALA A 46 -1.13 0.49 16.49
N LEU A 47 -1.05 1.79 16.83
CA LEU A 47 -0.81 2.85 15.87
C LEU A 47 0.57 2.76 15.20
N PHE A 48 1.63 2.56 16.00
CA PHE A 48 2.99 2.42 15.47
C PHE A 48 3.08 1.24 14.50
N SER A 49 2.62 0.07 14.92
CA SER A 49 2.65 -1.13 14.09
C SER A 49 1.78 -0.98 12.83
N PHE A 50 0.70 -0.19 12.90
CA PHE A 50 -0.13 0.14 11.74
C PHE A 50 0.63 1.01 10.74
N ILE A 51 1.23 2.12 11.20
CA ILE A 51 2.04 3.02 10.36
C ILE A 51 3.24 2.27 9.77
N HIS A 52 3.95 1.48 10.57
CA HIS A 52 5.07 0.68 10.09
C HIS A 52 4.64 -0.33 9.01
N SER A 53 3.51 -1.01 9.21
CA SER A 53 2.95 -1.93 8.22
C SER A 53 2.49 -1.21 6.95
N LEU A 54 2.04 0.04 7.06
CA LEU A 54 1.74 0.88 5.92
C LEU A 54 3.02 1.21 5.15
N ASP A 55 4.05 1.71 5.81
CA ASP A 55 5.30 2.15 5.20
C ASP A 55 6.00 1.01 4.43
N THR A 56 6.07 -0.18 5.03
CA THR A 56 6.71 -1.36 4.44
C THR A 56 5.96 -1.92 3.22
N ASN A 57 4.64 -1.75 3.18
CA ASN A 57 3.81 -2.22 2.06
C ASN A 57 3.39 -1.10 1.10
N PHE A 58 3.85 0.15 1.31
CA PHE A 58 3.44 1.31 0.54
C PHE A 58 3.77 1.17 -0.95
N GLY A 59 4.97 0.65 -1.25
CA GLY A 59 5.42 0.44 -2.63
C GLY A 59 4.50 -0.50 -3.42
N THR A 60 4.16 -1.66 -2.86
CA THR A 60 3.35 -2.68 -3.55
C THR A 60 1.85 -2.43 -3.45
N ALA A 61 1.37 -1.85 -2.34
CA ALA A 61 -0.05 -1.62 -2.12
C ALA A 61 -0.53 -0.31 -2.76
N VAL A 62 0.32 0.72 -2.86
CA VAL A 62 -0.09 2.06 -3.29
C VAL A 62 0.68 2.51 -4.53
N PHE A 63 2.01 2.51 -4.50
CA PHE A 63 2.79 3.07 -5.61
C PHE A 63 2.58 2.30 -6.92
N GLU A 64 2.60 0.97 -6.88
CA GLU A 64 2.38 0.12 -8.07
C GLU A 64 1.04 0.37 -8.79
N PRO A 65 -0.14 0.32 -8.14
CA PRO A 65 -1.41 0.59 -8.83
C PRO A 65 -1.54 2.05 -9.29
N VAL A 66 -0.97 3.02 -8.56
CA VAL A 66 -0.94 4.43 -8.99
C VAL A 66 -0.06 4.60 -10.23
N ALA A 67 1.14 4.00 -10.25
CA ALA A 67 2.03 4.04 -11.40
C ALA A 67 1.38 3.40 -12.64
N LEU A 68 0.61 2.33 -12.46
CA LEU A 68 -0.15 1.70 -13.54
C LEU A 68 -1.21 2.65 -14.12
N GLU A 69 -1.97 3.36 -13.27
CA GLU A 69 -2.97 4.32 -13.74
C GLU A 69 -2.34 5.55 -14.42
N LEU A 70 -1.16 5.98 -13.96
CA LEU A 70 -0.37 7.02 -14.62
C LEU A 70 0.12 6.57 -16.00
N ALA A 71 0.61 5.33 -16.11
CA ALA A 71 1.15 4.79 -17.36
C ALA A 71 0.10 4.61 -18.46
N LYS A 72 -1.17 4.39 -18.12
CA LYS A 72 -2.26 4.17 -19.09
C LYS A 72 -2.48 5.31 -20.08
N ILE A 73 -2.05 6.53 -19.75
CA ILE A 73 -2.11 7.65 -20.70
C ILE A 73 -1.06 7.52 -21.79
N ASN A 74 0.15 7.10 -21.42
CA ASN A 74 1.30 7.14 -22.31
C ASN A 74 1.51 5.81 -23.05
N PHE A 75 0.92 4.72 -22.57
CA PHE A 75 1.15 3.38 -23.09
C PHE A 75 -0.15 2.60 -23.31
N ASN A 76 -0.31 2.02 -24.50
CA ASN A 76 -1.48 1.20 -24.87
C ASN A 76 -1.55 -0.13 -24.11
N ILE A 77 -0.40 -0.62 -23.63
CA ILE A 77 -0.32 -1.85 -22.83
C ILE A 77 0.30 -1.49 -21.49
N THR A 78 -0.47 -1.63 -20.43
CA THR A 78 0.00 -1.50 -19.04
C THR A 78 -0.30 -2.79 -18.31
N THR A 79 0.71 -3.42 -17.74
CA THR A 79 0.55 -4.68 -17.00
C THR A 79 1.23 -4.56 -15.65
N LYS A 80 0.63 -5.20 -14.65
CA LYS A 80 1.25 -5.36 -13.34
C LYS A 80 2.47 -6.28 -13.48
N THR A 81 3.56 -5.96 -12.79
CA THR A 81 4.76 -6.81 -12.81
C THR A 81 4.46 -8.13 -12.10
N ASP A 82 4.42 -9.23 -12.86
CA ASP A 82 4.25 -10.57 -12.33
C ASP A 82 5.58 -11.13 -11.85
N ARG A 83 5.81 -11.14 -10.53
CA ARG A 83 7.03 -11.68 -9.92
C ARG A 83 7.20 -13.18 -10.12
N ARG A 84 6.19 -13.91 -10.62
CA ARG A 84 6.26 -15.36 -10.89
C ARG A 84 6.76 -15.72 -12.30
N ARG A 85 6.97 -14.76 -13.20
CA ARG A 85 7.46 -15.05 -14.56
C ARG A 85 8.97 -15.27 -14.67
N ASN A 86 9.72 -15.16 -13.56
CA ASN A 86 11.18 -15.27 -13.57
C ASN A 86 11.71 -16.65 -13.13
N THR A 87 11.01 -17.74 -13.46
CA THR A 87 11.52 -19.11 -13.40
C THR A 87 11.38 -19.73 -14.79
N GLY A 88 12.30 -19.35 -15.66
CA GLY A 88 12.40 -19.83 -17.04
C GLY A 88 13.85 -19.81 -17.49
N LYS A 89 14.69 -20.55 -16.77
CA LYS A 89 15.92 -21.14 -17.27
C LYS A 89 15.88 -22.62 -16.91
#